data_AF-A0A0F9LN57-F1
#
_entry.id   AF-A0A0F9LN57-F1
#
_cell.length_a   1.000
_cell.length_b   1.000
_cell.length_c   1.000
_cell.angle_alpha   90.00
_cell.angle_beta   90.00
_cell.angle_gamma   90.00
#
_symmetry.space_group_name_H-M   'P 1'
#
loop_
_entity.id
_entity.type
_entity.pdbx_description
1 polymer ?
#
loop_
_entity_poly.entity_id
_entity_poly.type
_entity_poly.pdbx_seq_one_letter_code
_entity_poly.pdbx_strand_id
1 'polypeptide(L)'
;MKSISFYHELSAFLAGHKSVTRRAWKDSYAKTFKKGEVVAVYNKQRRVGGKRIGTIKLTKDPYKENTRNIPEEDWFKEGMYVLQGEGKLIDNLTPSQFWMRWKEEPEDLWVIRFKMVGN
;
A
#
# COMPACT_ATOMS: atom_id res chain seq x y z
N MET A 1 -2.35 -3.77 18.76
CA MET A 1 -1.43 -3.40 17.66
C MET A 1 -2.21 -3.35 16.36
N LYS A 2 -2.17 -2.21 15.65
CA LYS A 2 -2.80 -2.04 14.33
C LYS A 2 -2.05 -2.87 13.28
N SER A 3 -2.74 -3.18 12.18
CA SER A 3 -2.16 -3.98 11.11
C SER A 3 -2.65 -3.57 9.73
N ILE A 4 -1.79 -3.72 8.72
CA ILE A 4 -2.10 -3.55 7.30
C ILE A 4 -1.72 -4.84 6.58
N SER A 5 -2.50 -5.22 5.57
CA SER A 5 -2.20 -6.39 4.74
C SER A 5 -1.73 -5.98 3.33
N PHE A 6 -0.70 -6.63 2.78
CA PHE A 6 -0.18 -6.42 1.42
C PHE A 6 -0.35 -7.70 0.61
N TYR A 7 -1.55 -7.92 0.08
CA TYR A 7 -1.91 -9.17 -0.60
C TYR A 7 -1.25 -9.27 -1.97
N HIS A 8 -1.61 -8.38 -2.89
CA HIS A 8 -1.04 -8.38 -4.24
C HIS A 8 0.42 -7.88 -4.23
N GLU A 9 0.74 -6.95 -3.33
CA GLU A 9 2.02 -6.24 -3.29
C GLU A 9 3.05 -6.88 -2.34
N LEU A 10 2.85 -8.16 -2.00
CA LEU A 10 3.71 -8.89 -1.06
C LEU A 10 5.17 -8.92 -1.50
N SER A 11 5.44 -9.23 -2.76
CA SER A 11 6.81 -9.31 -3.28
C SER A 11 7.51 -7.96 -3.23
N ALA A 12 6.84 -6.88 -3.62
CA ALA A 12 7.40 -5.54 -3.55
C ALA A 12 7.71 -5.09 -2.11
N PHE A 13 6.90 -5.51 -1.15
CA PHE A 13 7.18 -5.27 0.27
C PHE A 13 8.41 -6.05 0.73
N LEU A 14 8.46 -7.36 0.49
CA LEU A 14 9.58 -8.21 0.91
C LEU A 14 10.90 -7.83 0.23
N ALA A 15 10.85 -7.35 -1.01
CA ALA A 15 12.01 -6.90 -1.78
C ALA A 15 12.56 -5.53 -1.35
N GLY A 16 11.93 -4.83 -0.41
CA GLY A 16 12.47 -3.56 0.08
C GLY A 16 11.90 -2.30 -0.57
N HIS A 17 11.13 -2.45 -1.65
CA HIS A 17 10.80 -1.35 -2.55
C HIS A 17 9.50 -0.62 -2.17
N LYS A 18 8.56 -1.31 -1.52
CA LYS A 18 7.29 -0.71 -1.11
C LYS A 18 7.46 0.18 0.13
N SER A 19 7.12 1.45 0.00
CA SER A 19 7.13 2.47 1.06
C SER A 19 5.85 3.33 1.11
N VAL A 20 4.93 3.12 0.17
CA VAL A 20 3.62 3.76 0.10
C VAL A 20 2.54 2.72 -0.15
N THR A 21 1.34 2.95 0.40
CA THR A 21 0.13 2.21 0.05
C THR A 21 -1.09 3.12 0.05
N ARG A 22 -1.97 2.93 -0.94
CA ARG A 22 -3.29 3.57 -1.03
C ARG A 22 -4.41 2.63 -0.61
N ARG A 23 -5.42 3.17 0.11
CA ARG A 23 -6.52 2.38 0.69
C ARG A 23 -7.86 3.10 0.60
N ALA A 24 -8.87 2.36 0.13
CA ALA A 24 -10.28 2.75 0.23
C ALA A 24 -10.81 2.47 1.66
N TRP A 25 -10.37 3.26 2.63
CA TRP A 25 -10.78 3.16 4.03
C TRP A 25 -11.81 4.22 4.40
N LYS A 26 -12.67 3.89 5.38
CA LYS A 26 -13.49 4.89 6.07
C LYS A 26 -12.60 5.86 6.85
N ASP A 27 -13.00 7.13 6.87
CA ASP A 27 -12.26 8.20 7.56
C ASP A 27 -12.02 7.90 9.03
N SER A 28 -13.03 7.34 9.71
CA SER A 28 -12.92 6.95 11.12
C SER A 28 -11.79 5.95 11.36
N TYR A 29 -11.59 5.01 10.43
CA TYR A 29 -10.53 4.01 10.53
C TYR A 29 -9.16 4.60 10.19
N ALA A 30 -9.05 5.33 9.09
CA ALA A 30 -7.78 5.91 8.66
C ALA A 30 -7.21 6.92 9.66
N LYS A 31 -8.07 7.76 10.25
CA LYS A 31 -7.69 8.76 11.27
C LYS A 31 -7.16 8.14 12.55
N THR A 32 -7.39 6.84 12.80
CA THR A 32 -6.80 6.17 13.96
C THR A 32 -5.28 6.08 13.84
N PHE A 33 -4.74 5.96 12.63
CA PHE A 33 -3.29 5.84 12.39
C PHE A 33 -2.60 7.20 12.50
N LYS A 34 -1.37 7.20 13.05
CA LYS A 34 -0.58 8.43 13.25
C LYS A 34 0.88 8.26 12.82
N LYS A 35 1.51 9.36 12.43
CA LYS A 35 2.95 9.44 12.17
C LYS A 35 3.72 8.85 13.35
N GLY A 36 4.75 8.08 13.05
CA GLY A 36 5.62 7.45 14.05
C GLY A 36 5.08 6.15 14.63
N GLU A 37 3.80 5.80 14.41
CA GLU A 37 3.25 4.53 14.87
C GLU A 37 3.92 3.35 14.17
N VAL A 38 4.11 2.28 14.95
CA VAL A 38 4.59 0.99 14.49
C VAL A 38 3.40 0.08 14.22
N VAL A 39 3.33 -0.44 13.00
CA VAL A 39 2.19 -1.20 12.49
C VAL A 39 2.68 -2.56 11.98
N ALA A 40 1.98 -3.63 12.35
CA ALA A 40 2.28 -4.96 11.85
C ALA A 40 1.81 -5.12 10.41
N VAL A 41 2.63 -5.75 9.58
CA VAL A 41 2.28 -6.07 8.19
C VAL A 41 1.94 -7.55 8.06
N TYR A 42 0.86 -7.85 7.35
CA TYR A 42 0.40 -9.21 7.09
C TYR A 42 0.33 -9.51 5.58
N ASN A 43 0.48 -10.77 5.20
CA ASN A 43 0.34 -11.18 3.79
C ASN A 43 -1.12 -11.15 3.28
N LYS A 44 -2.10 -11.33 4.17
CA LYS A 44 -3.53 -11.18 3.89
C LYS A 44 -4.22 -10.66 5.15
N GLN A 45 -5.52 -10.40 5.08
CA GLN A 45 -6.24 -9.89 6.24
C GLN A 45 -6.05 -10.81 7.46
N ARG A 46 -5.69 -10.24 8.61
CA ARG A 46 -5.40 -11.00 9.84
C ARG A 46 -6.57 -11.90 10.26
N ARG A 47 -7.81 -11.45 10.07
CA ARG A 47 -9.04 -12.16 10.46
C ARG A 47 -9.30 -13.44 9.65
N VAL A 48 -8.70 -13.57 8.46
CA VAL A 48 -8.83 -14.77 7.58
C VAL A 48 -7.54 -15.62 7.58
N GLY A 49 -6.81 -15.60 8.69
CA GLY A 49 -5.59 -16.39 8.88
C GLY A 49 -4.36 -15.81 8.19
N GLY A 50 -4.27 -14.48 8.05
CA GLY A 50 -3.06 -13.83 7.57
C GLY A 50 -1.86 -14.07 8.50
N LYS A 51 -0.69 -14.28 7.91
CA LYS A 51 0.60 -14.37 8.63
C LYS A 51 1.26 -13.01 8.65
N ARG A 52 1.86 -12.67 9.80
CA ARG A 52 2.69 -11.46 9.92
C ARG A 52 3.95 -11.67 9.08
N ILE A 53 4.30 -10.69 8.27
CA ILE A 53 5.44 -10.71 7.34
C ILE A 53 6.43 -9.57 7.56
N GLY A 54 6.16 -8.73 8.56
CA GLY A 54 7.04 -7.64 8.92
C GLY A 54 6.35 -6.58 9.75
N THR A 55 7.05 -5.46 9.85
CA THR A 55 6.70 -4.31 10.67
C THR A 55 7.14 -3.04 9.97
N ILE A 56 6.24 -2.06 9.94
CA ILE A 56 6.49 -0.74 9.35
C ILE A 56 6.31 0.36 10.40
N LYS A 57 7.01 1.47 10.20
CA LYS A 57 6.81 2.72 10.94
C LYS A 57 6.26 3.78 10.00
N LEU A 58 5.14 4.39 10.36
CA LEU A 58 4.53 5.45 9.55
C LEU A 58 5.40 6.71 9.55
N THR A 59 5.66 7.26 8.38
CA THR A 59 6.55 8.44 8.21
C THR A 59 5.77 9.75 8.14
N LYS A 60 4.46 9.68 7.85
CA LYS A 60 3.52 10.80 7.83
C LYS A 60 2.18 10.36 8.43
N ASP A 61 1.38 11.30 8.91
CA ASP A 61 -0.03 11.02 9.18
C ASP A 61 -0.70 10.62 7.86
N PRO A 62 -1.58 9.59 7.86
CA PRO A 62 -2.37 9.30 6.67
C PRO A 62 -3.15 10.52 6.22
N TYR A 63 -3.24 10.69 4.92
CA TYR A 63 -3.95 11.81 4.31
C TYR A 63 -4.74 11.30 3.10
N LYS A 64 -5.80 12.03 2.73
CA LYS A 64 -6.53 11.75 1.50
C LYS A 64 -5.81 12.41 0.33
N GLU A 65 -5.70 11.66 -0.76
CA GLU A 65 -5.15 12.13 -2.03
C GLU A 65 -6.03 11.57 -3.14
N ASN A 66 -6.39 12.43 -4.09
CA ASN A 66 -7.09 12.00 -5.29
C ASN A 66 -6.12 11.27 -6.22
N THR A 67 -6.51 10.13 -6.79
CA THR A 67 -5.61 9.32 -7.61
C THR A 67 -5.16 9.99 -8.92
N ARG A 68 -5.87 11.03 -9.38
CA ARG A 68 -5.41 11.89 -10.48
C ARG A 68 -4.07 12.58 -10.18
N ASN A 69 -3.79 12.82 -8.90
CA ASN A 69 -2.63 13.59 -8.44
C ASN A 69 -1.49 12.69 -7.93
N ILE A 70 -1.51 11.39 -8.24
CA ILE A 70 -0.48 10.47 -7.78
C ILE A 70 0.87 10.89 -8.36
N PRO A 71 1.89 11.15 -7.52
CA PRO A 71 3.24 11.39 -8.00
C PRO A 71 3.78 10.19 -8.78
N GLU A 72 4.49 10.43 -9.88
CA GLU A 72 5.05 9.34 -10.70
C GLU A 72 6.00 8.44 -9.90
N GLU A 73 6.76 9.02 -8.96
CA GLU A 73 7.63 8.26 -8.04
C GLU A 73 6.87 7.20 -7.22
N ASP A 74 5.56 7.38 -7.00
CA ASP A 74 4.77 6.42 -6.25
C ASP A 74 4.50 5.14 -7.04
N TRP A 75 4.71 5.13 -8.36
CA TRP A 75 4.73 3.89 -9.13
C TRP A 75 5.77 2.93 -8.55
N PHE A 76 6.95 3.45 -8.23
CA PHE A 76 8.05 2.70 -7.62
C PHE A 76 7.78 2.43 -6.14
N LYS A 77 7.31 3.43 -5.38
CA LYS A 77 7.07 3.31 -3.93
C LYS A 77 5.86 2.46 -3.56
N GLU A 78 4.87 2.30 -4.45
CA GLU A 78 3.80 1.31 -4.31
C GLU A 78 4.29 -0.11 -4.66
N GLY A 79 5.37 -0.22 -5.44
CA GLY A 79 5.91 -1.48 -5.90
C GLY A 79 5.35 -1.99 -7.22
N MET A 80 4.66 -1.13 -7.99
CA MET A 80 3.99 -1.54 -9.24
C MET A 80 4.97 -2.11 -10.26
N TYR A 81 6.17 -1.52 -10.38
CA TYR A 81 7.20 -2.01 -11.30
C TYR A 81 7.68 -3.43 -10.97
N VAL A 82 7.75 -3.79 -9.67
CA VAL A 82 8.14 -5.15 -9.25
C VAL A 82 7.07 -6.14 -9.72
N LEU A 83 5.81 -5.82 -9.44
CA LEU A 83 4.68 -6.66 -9.85
C LEU A 83 4.59 -6.78 -11.37
N GLN A 84 4.91 -5.70 -12.10
CA GLN A 84 4.91 -5.66 -13.56
C GLN A 84 5.99 -6.59 -14.11
N GLY A 85 7.21 -6.52 -13.55
CA GLY A 85 8.32 -7.40 -13.93
C GLY A 85 8.05 -8.87 -13.61
N GLU A 86 7.26 -9.15 -12.57
CA GLU A 86 6.83 -10.50 -12.19
C GLU A 86 5.64 -11.03 -13.01
N GLY A 87 5.04 -10.21 -13.90
CA GLY A 87 3.85 -10.59 -14.66
C GLY A 87 2.60 -10.79 -13.79
N LYS A 88 2.56 -10.23 -12.58
CA LYS A 88 1.41 -10.34 -11.67
C LYS A 88 0.26 -9.44 -12.11
N LEU A 89 -0.94 -9.80 -11.70
CA LEU A 89 -2.15 -9.01 -11.93
C LEU A 89 -2.69 -8.42 -10.63
N ILE A 90 -3.31 -7.23 -10.73
CA ILE A 90 -4.06 -6.54 -9.69
C ILE A 90 -5.46 -6.31 -10.25
N ASP A 91 -6.50 -6.84 -9.61
CA ASP A 91 -7.88 -6.81 -10.13
C ASP A 91 -8.01 -7.28 -11.60
N ASN A 92 -7.30 -8.35 -11.96
CA ASN A 92 -7.22 -8.89 -13.34
C ASN A 92 -6.61 -7.92 -14.37
N LEU A 93 -5.95 -6.84 -13.93
CA LEU A 93 -5.22 -5.91 -14.77
C LEU A 93 -3.71 -6.05 -14.56
N THR A 94 -2.91 -5.75 -15.58
CA THR A 94 -1.48 -5.52 -15.37
C THR A 94 -1.28 -4.30 -14.46
N PRO A 95 -0.17 -4.20 -13.70
CA PRO A 95 0.08 -3.05 -12.84
C PRO A 95 0.05 -1.73 -13.60
N SER A 96 0.52 -1.72 -14.86
CA SER A 96 0.47 -0.53 -15.73
C SER A 96 -0.97 -0.13 -16.06
N GLN A 97 -1.82 -1.09 -16.43
CA GLN A 97 -3.24 -0.83 -16.68
C GLN A 97 -3.98 -0.39 -15.43
N PHE A 98 -3.73 -1.06 -14.28
CA PHE A 98 -4.31 -0.68 -13.00
C PHE A 98 -3.93 0.76 -12.61
N TRP A 99 -2.68 1.15 -12.83
CA TRP A 99 -2.20 2.51 -12.59
C TRP A 99 -2.82 3.54 -13.51
N MET A 100 -3.00 3.21 -14.79
CA MET A 100 -3.71 4.09 -15.73
C MET A 100 -5.19 4.23 -15.35
N ARG A 101 -5.85 3.15 -14.93
CA ARG A 101 -7.23 3.20 -14.40
C ARG A 101 -7.34 4.20 -13.26
N TRP A 102 -6.40 4.21 -12.32
CA TRP A 102 -6.37 5.22 -11.24
C TRP A 102 -6.25 6.66 -11.72
N LYS A 103 -5.63 6.90 -12.89
CA LYS A 103 -5.53 8.24 -13.49
C LYS A 103 -6.77 8.62 -14.31
N GLU A 104 -7.35 7.65 -15.01
CA GLU A 104 -8.52 7.83 -15.90
C GLU A 104 -9.84 7.90 -15.12
N GLU A 105 -9.96 7.07 -14.07
CA GLU A 105 -11.11 6.99 -13.17
C GLU A 105 -10.68 7.38 -11.75
N PRO A 106 -10.48 8.68 -11.50
CA PRO A 106 -9.88 9.11 -10.26
C PRO A 106 -10.81 8.97 -9.05
N GLU A 107 -10.25 8.50 -7.94
CA GLU A 107 -10.94 8.33 -6.66
C GLU A 107 -10.11 8.92 -5.50
N ASP A 108 -10.76 9.22 -4.38
CA ASP A 108 -10.06 9.68 -3.18
C ASP A 108 -9.64 8.49 -2.31
N LEU A 109 -8.34 8.28 -2.19
CA LEU A 109 -7.77 7.20 -1.38
C LEU A 109 -6.98 7.74 -0.19
N TRP A 110 -6.97 6.97 0.89
CA TRP A 110 -6.06 7.22 2.00
C TRP A 110 -4.65 6.76 1.64
N VAL A 111 -3.71 7.69 1.65
CA VAL A 111 -2.28 7.43 1.42
C VAL A 111 -1.60 7.18 2.75
N ILE A 112 -0.91 6.05 2.85
CA ILE A 112 -0.09 5.67 4.00
C ILE A 112 1.36 5.59 3.54
N ARG A 113 2.20 6.51 4.04
CA ARG A 113 3.65 6.50 3.81
C ARG A 113 4.39 5.92 5.00
N PHE A 114 5.35 5.05 4.74
CA PHE A 114 6.01 4.29 5.78
C PHE A 114 7.43 3.90 5.40
N LYS A 115 8.18 3.41 6.39
CA LYS A 115 9.44 2.69 6.19
C LYS A 115 9.38 1.35 6.91
N MET A 116 10.05 0.34 6.38
CA MET A 116 10.21 -0.92 7.09
C MET A 116 11.16 -0.75 8.27
N VAL A 117 10.86 -1.45 9.37
CA VAL A 117 11.67 -1.44 10.60
C VAL A 117 11.99 -2.86 11.10
N GLY A 118 11.52 -3.88 10.41
CA GLY A 118 11.85 -5.29 10.64
C GLY A 118 10.98 -6.19 9.77
N ASN A 119 11.56 -7.17 9.10
CA ASN A 119 10.87 -8.21 8.33
C ASN A 119 11.14 -9.58 8.94
#